data_AF-A0A3A9BWW0-F1
#
_entry.id   AF-A0A3A9BWW0-F1
#
_cell.length_a   1.000
_cell.length_b   1.000
_cell.length_c   1.000
_cell.angle_alpha   90.00
_cell.angle_beta   90.00
_cell.angle_gamma   90.00
#
_symmetry.space_group_name_H-M   'P 1'
#
loop_
_entity.id
_entity.type
_entity.pdbx_description
1 polymer ?
#
loop_
_entity_poly.entity_id
_entity_poly.type
_entity_poly.pdbx_seq_one_letter_code
_entity_poly.pdbx_strand_id
1 'polypeptide(L)'
;MSKGLGVHTIDIKHKISAWEARNLKRAFEVSLNDKLCTTKLCPKGINELEIKENPVYKDGVLIKTTYDLCLQINVGRLLGVSEVLMTVINRQTMKKAVNALNKIFSKDLGLSIKNSNAEDWTLSRLDCGFDLTLPPECVQTGIYIRLLHHALNLHNSRKCKIKGYKGSDEKKVLYESLRFGNDSYTYNIYLKYKQMLDKYGEKAEKYKGEIENTLRVEKQIIGKGIAHYVGSPQKLSLLLKDDVIQKLMQSIVKEIRLFFGKGDFMSYARIIERIGQSKYNDEYKKKLLIMLVKISKEAYEDYCKSSETKRKEESEDFHEHIGEIKQYRQDLDALGISVSGILKDEAEFMGRDTLQGLYGQIKPDKPVSYKKGTRSEFGKINWNDKENRYKCNFTIHSIREGNRRIAMADRDKDKLELKIIKKLEEVHQENADAVTSGKSTLLDLVDKSLQDIERFKKVIGLPDLQKNYNKNHNLKESDSL
;
A
#
# COMPACT_ATOMS: atom_id res chain seq x y z
N MET A 1 5.19 -12.44 -5.78
CA MET A 1 5.15 -11.12 -6.46
C MET A 1 5.60 -10.04 -5.48
N SER A 2 6.39 -9.04 -5.89
CA SER A 2 6.84 -8.01 -4.95
C SER A 2 5.67 -7.15 -4.47
N LYS A 3 5.47 -7.03 -3.15
CA LYS A 3 4.46 -6.16 -2.51
C LYS A 3 4.83 -4.67 -2.60
N GLY A 4 5.07 -4.18 -3.82
CA GLY A 4 5.37 -2.79 -4.10
C GLY A 4 4.08 -2.01 -4.37
N LEU A 5 4.04 -0.73 -3.98
CA LEU A 5 2.96 0.16 -4.39
C LEU A 5 2.94 0.25 -5.93
N GLY A 6 1.77 0.08 -6.53
CA GLY A 6 1.55 0.21 -7.95
C GLY A 6 1.04 1.60 -8.34
N VAL A 7 1.26 2.00 -9.59
CA VAL A 7 0.64 3.14 -10.26
C VAL A 7 -0.04 2.66 -11.53
N HIS A 8 -1.26 3.15 -11.78
CA HIS A 8 -2.01 2.86 -12.99
C HIS A 8 -2.10 4.09 -13.89
N THR A 9 -2.73 5.15 -13.39
CA THR A 9 -2.98 6.39 -14.13
C THR A 9 -2.35 7.58 -13.44
N ILE A 10 -1.78 8.51 -14.21
CA ILE A 10 -1.43 9.86 -13.74
C ILE A 10 -2.06 10.90 -14.67
N ASP A 11 -2.54 12.00 -14.12
CA ASP A 11 -2.87 13.18 -14.93
C ASP A 11 -1.80 14.24 -14.67
N ILE A 12 -1.20 14.75 -15.74
CA ILE A 12 -0.24 15.85 -15.68
C ILE A 12 -0.69 17.01 -16.55
N LYS A 13 -0.26 18.22 -16.19
CA LYS A 13 -0.52 19.42 -16.99
C LYS A 13 0.63 20.41 -16.98
N HIS A 14 0.73 21.20 -18.05
CA HIS A 14 1.70 22.28 -18.16
C HIS A 14 1.19 23.41 -19.05
N LYS A 15 1.62 24.64 -18.76
CA LYS A 15 1.31 25.81 -19.58
C LYS A 15 2.14 25.77 -20.85
N ILE A 16 1.49 25.87 -22.00
CA ILE A 16 2.14 25.95 -23.30
C ILE A 16 1.89 27.31 -23.97
N SER A 17 2.71 27.64 -24.95
CA SER A 17 2.51 28.85 -25.74
C SER A 17 1.29 28.74 -26.67
N ALA A 18 0.74 29.88 -27.08
CA ALA A 18 -0.33 29.91 -28.09
C ALA A 18 0.12 29.27 -29.42
N TRP A 19 1.41 29.41 -29.76
CA TRP A 19 1.98 28.80 -30.95
C TRP A 19 2.00 27.27 -30.86
N GLU A 20 2.48 26.70 -29.76
CA GLU A 20 2.44 25.24 -29.52
C GLU A 20 1.00 24.72 -29.52
N ALA A 21 0.06 25.44 -28.90
CA ALA A 21 -1.34 25.03 -28.89
C ALA A 21 -1.95 24.96 -30.30
N ARG A 22 -1.70 25.97 -31.15
CA ARG A 22 -2.16 25.98 -32.55
C ARG A 22 -1.49 24.88 -33.38
N ASN A 23 -0.20 24.64 -33.18
CA ASN A 23 0.51 23.58 -33.89
C ASN A 23 -0.02 22.19 -33.52
N LEU A 24 -0.31 21.96 -32.24
CA LEU A 24 -0.95 20.72 -31.80
C LEU A 24 -2.33 20.55 -32.43
N LYS A 25 -3.18 21.59 -32.44
CA LYS A 25 -4.49 21.54 -33.12
C LYS A 25 -4.33 21.14 -34.59
N ARG A 26 -3.40 21.77 -35.31
CA ARG A 26 -3.08 21.42 -36.71
C ARG A 26 -2.58 19.98 -36.86
N ALA A 27 -1.65 19.53 -36.01
CA ALA A 27 -1.09 18.18 -36.06
C ALA A 27 -2.14 17.09 -35.81
N PHE A 28 -3.20 17.40 -35.06
CA PHE A 28 -4.33 16.50 -34.83
C PHE A 28 -5.52 16.73 -35.76
N GLU A 29 -5.39 17.61 -36.76
CA GLU A 29 -6.41 17.97 -37.76
C GLU A 29 -7.68 18.58 -37.12
N VAL A 30 -7.51 19.33 -36.05
CA VAL A 30 -8.58 20.05 -35.35
C VAL A 30 -8.54 21.52 -35.74
N SER A 31 -9.72 22.10 -36.02
CA SER A 31 -9.86 23.53 -36.32
C SER A 31 -9.28 24.38 -35.18
N LEU A 32 -8.71 25.54 -35.51
CA LEU A 32 -8.10 26.42 -34.51
C LEU A 32 -9.11 26.94 -33.48
N ASN A 33 -10.40 26.99 -33.84
CA ASN A 33 -11.48 27.45 -32.98
C ASN A 33 -12.07 26.32 -32.11
N ASP A 34 -11.80 25.06 -32.46
CA ASP A 34 -12.35 23.92 -31.76
C ASP A 34 -11.47 23.49 -30.59
N LYS A 35 -12.09 22.88 -29.58
CA LYS A 35 -11.38 22.32 -28.45
C LYS A 35 -10.65 21.04 -28.87
N LEU A 36 -9.34 20.98 -28.66
CA LEU A 36 -8.59 19.73 -28.83
C LEU A 36 -8.80 18.84 -27.60
N CYS A 37 -9.49 17.72 -27.79
CA CYS A 37 -9.51 16.57 -26.89
C CYS A 37 -9.43 15.30 -27.73
N THR A 38 -8.42 14.45 -27.51
CA THR A 38 -8.19 13.27 -28.34
C THR A 38 -7.58 12.11 -27.58
N THR A 39 -7.86 10.90 -28.06
CA THR A 39 -7.28 9.64 -27.57
C THR A 39 -6.34 8.99 -28.61
N LYS A 40 -5.98 9.70 -29.70
CA LYS A 40 -5.12 9.21 -30.80
C LYS A 40 -3.77 8.65 -30.31
N LEU A 41 -3.26 9.11 -29.16
CA LEU A 41 -2.00 8.65 -28.55
C LEU A 41 -2.17 7.51 -27.53
N CYS A 42 -3.36 6.92 -27.43
CA CYS A 42 -3.65 5.82 -26.50
C CYS A 42 -2.68 4.63 -26.66
N PRO A 43 -2.27 4.19 -27.87
CA PRO A 43 -1.27 3.14 -28.04
C PRO A 43 0.11 3.47 -27.44
N LYS A 44 0.45 4.76 -27.30
CA LYS A 44 1.69 5.24 -26.66
C LYS A 44 1.55 5.48 -25.16
N GLY A 45 0.42 5.10 -24.56
CA GLY A 45 0.15 5.25 -23.14
C GLY A 45 -0.50 6.56 -22.73
N ILE A 46 -0.79 7.48 -23.66
CA ILE A 46 -1.56 8.71 -23.37
C ILE A 46 -3.04 8.42 -23.68
N ASN A 47 -3.81 8.09 -22.65
CA ASN A 47 -5.24 7.79 -22.79
C ASN A 47 -6.01 8.97 -23.36
N GLU A 48 -5.67 10.19 -22.91
CA GLU A 48 -6.33 11.43 -23.33
C GLU A 48 -5.33 12.59 -23.35
N LEU A 49 -5.43 13.41 -24.39
CA LEU A 49 -4.75 14.69 -24.52
C LEU A 49 -5.80 15.79 -24.71
N GLU A 50 -5.72 16.84 -23.89
CA GLU A 50 -6.65 17.97 -23.94
C GLU A 50 -5.87 19.30 -23.87
N ILE A 51 -6.28 20.29 -24.68
CA ILE A 51 -5.86 21.69 -24.48
C ILE A 51 -7.00 22.45 -23.79
N LYS A 52 -6.72 22.99 -22.60
CA LYS A 52 -7.63 23.89 -21.87
C LYS A 52 -7.25 25.33 -22.13
N GLU A 53 -8.21 26.08 -22.67
CA GLU A 53 -8.08 27.51 -22.90
C GLU A 53 -8.64 28.27 -21.71
N ASN A 54 -7.79 29.06 -21.06
CA ASN A 54 -8.13 29.82 -19.87
C ASN A 54 -8.06 31.32 -20.21
N PRO A 55 -9.20 31.96 -20.53
CA PRO A 55 -9.24 33.40 -20.79
C PRO A 55 -8.95 34.18 -19.51
N VAL A 56 -8.11 35.20 -19.61
CA VAL A 56 -7.70 36.07 -18.50
C VAL A 56 -8.29 37.45 -18.74
N TYR A 57 -9.23 37.84 -17.89
CA TYR A 57 -9.89 39.13 -17.93
C TYR A 57 -9.28 40.09 -16.90
N LYS A 58 -9.26 41.38 -17.22
CA LYS A 58 -8.99 42.47 -16.28
C LYS A 58 -10.07 43.53 -16.50
N ASP A 59 -10.77 43.90 -15.43
CA ASP A 59 -11.87 44.89 -15.48
C ASP A 59 -12.94 44.57 -16.54
N GLY A 60 -13.28 43.27 -16.68
CA GLY A 60 -14.24 42.78 -17.68
C GLY A 60 -13.69 42.65 -19.10
N VAL A 61 -12.47 43.11 -19.38
CA VAL A 61 -11.83 43.06 -20.71
C VAL A 61 -10.90 41.85 -20.82
N LEU A 62 -11.02 41.09 -21.90
CA LEU A 62 -10.11 39.96 -22.18
C LEU A 62 -8.70 40.49 -22.50
N ILE A 63 -7.73 40.17 -21.65
CA ILE A 63 -6.33 40.58 -21.83
C ILE A 63 -5.55 39.55 -22.63
N LYS A 64 -5.72 38.26 -22.32
CA LYS A 64 -5.05 37.16 -23.03
C LYS A 64 -5.72 35.83 -22.74
N THR A 65 -5.50 34.86 -23.61
CA THR A 65 -5.83 33.45 -23.35
C THR A 65 -4.55 32.70 -22.99
N THR A 66 -4.59 31.90 -21.92
CA THR A 66 -3.50 30.98 -21.55
C THR A 66 -3.91 29.55 -21.84
N TYR A 67 -2.95 28.70 -22.21
CA TYR A 67 -3.21 27.35 -22.69
C TYR A 67 -2.55 26.35 -21.76
N ASP A 68 -3.33 25.46 -21.15
CA ASP A 68 -2.83 24.32 -20.40
C ASP A 68 -2.97 23.06 -21.27
N LEU A 69 -1.85 22.39 -21.52
CA LEU A 69 -1.85 21.04 -22.08
C LEU A 69 -2.02 20.04 -20.95
N CYS A 70 -3.10 19.26 -20.98
CA CYS A 70 -3.44 18.24 -20.00
C CYS A 70 -3.30 16.86 -20.64
N LEU A 71 -2.66 15.93 -19.94
CA LEU A 71 -2.47 14.56 -20.38
C LEU A 71 -2.90 13.59 -19.29
N GLN A 72 -3.71 12.61 -19.67
CA GLN A 72 -3.98 11.43 -18.86
C GLN A 72 -3.16 10.25 -19.37
N ILE A 73 -2.34 9.66 -18.51
CA ILE A 73 -1.33 8.68 -18.89
C ILE A 73 -1.58 7.37 -18.15
N ASN A 74 -1.65 6.26 -18.88
CA ASN A 74 -1.52 4.91 -18.32
C ASN A 74 -0.02 4.54 -18.27
N VAL A 75 0.52 4.41 -17.06
CA VAL A 75 1.97 4.22 -16.86
C VAL A 75 2.42 2.86 -17.38
N GLY A 76 1.62 1.81 -17.20
CA GLY A 76 1.94 0.46 -17.67
C GLY A 76 2.06 0.40 -19.19
N ARG A 77 1.11 1.03 -19.90
CA ARG A 77 1.10 1.08 -21.36
C ARG A 77 2.20 1.98 -21.90
N LEU A 78 2.45 3.13 -21.27
CA LEU A 78 3.57 4.02 -21.62
C LEU A 78 4.92 3.28 -21.60
N LEU A 79 5.09 2.37 -20.64
CA LEU A 79 6.30 1.57 -20.46
C LEU A 79 6.29 0.24 -21.21
N GLY A 80 5.18 -0.11 -21.87
CA GLY A 80 5.01 -1.39 -22.58
C GLY A 80 5.03 -2.62 -21.66
N VAL A 81 4.63 -2.49 -20.39
CA VAL A 81 4.68 -3.58 -19.40
C VAL A 81 3.33 -4.23 -19.13
N SER A 82 2.25 -3.45 -19.06
CA SER A 82 0.89 -3.99 -18.95
C SER A 82 -0.14 -2.95 -19.41
N GLU A 83 -1.23 -3.44 -20.02
CA GLU A 83 -2.38 -2.60 -20.39
C GLU A 83 -3.42 -2.48 -19.27
N VAL A 84 -3.39 -3.40 -18.31
CA VAL A 84 -4.46 -3.60 -17.33
C VAL A 84 -3.99 -3.58 -15.87
N LEU A 85 -2.82 -4.14 -15.55
CA LEU A 85 -2.26 -4.22 -14.21
C LEU A 85 -1.56 -2.90 -13.80
N MET A 86 -1.48 -2.67 -12.50
CA MET A 86 -0.70 -1.58 -11.94
C MET A 86 0.81 -1.85 -12.10
N THR A 87 1.57 -0.81 -12.45
CA THR A 87 3.02 -0.91 -12.54
C THR A 87 3.66 -0.51 -11.21
N VAL A 88 4.58 -1.32 -10.69
CA VAL A 88 5.28 -1.00 -9.43
C VAL A 88 6.01 0.34 -9.54
N ILE A 89 5.66 1.28 -8.64
CA ILE A 89 6.25 2.60 -8.57
C ILE A 89 7.55 2.56 -7.75
N ASN A 90 8.64 2.91 -8.41
CA ASN A 90 9.95 3.14 -7.82
C ASN A 90 10.70 4.17 -8.67
N ARG A 91 11.82 4.70 -8.16
CA ARG A 91 12.64 5.69 -8.88
C ARG A 91 13.02 5.25 -10.30
N GLN A 92 13.35 3.98 -10.51
CA GLN A 92 13.77 3.48 -11.82
C GLN A 92 12.60 3.43 -12.81
N THR A 93 11.44 2.91 -12.39
CA THR A 93 10.21 2.90 -13.20
C THR A 93 9.80 4.33 -13.57
N MET A 94 9.80 5.25 -12.61
CA MET A 94 9.40 6.64 -12.86
C MET A 94 10.40 7.37 -13.75
N LYS A 95 11.70 7.10 -13.64
CA LYS A 95 12.70 7.64 -14.56
C LYS A 95 12.47 7.16 -15.99
N LYS A 96 12.13 5.88 -16.18
CA LYS A 96 11.76 5.35 -17.51
C LYS A 96 10.51 6.04 -18.06
N ALA A 97 9.49 6.25 -17.21
CA ALA A 97 8.25 6.90 -17.61
C ALA A 97 8.48 8.36 -18.03
N VAL A 98 9.26 9.11 -17.25
CA VAL A 98 9.67 10.48 -17.58
C VAL A 98 10.41 10.52 -18.92
N ASN A 99 11.37 9.61 -19.15
CA ASN A 99 12.10 9.56 -20.42
C ASN A 99 11.19 9.25 -21.62
N ALA A 100 10.23 8.34 -21.46
CA ALA A 100 9.24 8.03 -22.49
C ALA A 100 8.36 9.25 -22.80
N LEU A 101 7.90 9.97 -21.77
CA LEU A 101 7.14 11.21 -21.94
C LEU A 101 7.97 12.29 -22.64
N ASN A 102 9.22 12.52 -22.24
CA ASN A 102 10.10 13.50 -22.89
C ASN A 102 10.27 13.20 -24.39
N LYS A 103 10.35 11.91 -24.76
CA LYS A 103 10.41 11.48 -26.16
C LYS A 103 9.10 11.78 -26.90
N ILE A 104 7.95 11.51 -26.30
CA ILE A 104 6.64 11.83 -26.89
C ILE A 104 6.49 13.36 -27.04
N PHE A 105 6.86 14.12 -26.02
CA PHE A 105 6.72 15.58 -26.01
C PHE A 105 7.54 16.24 -27.11
N SER A 106 8.79 15.80 -27.28
CA SER A 106 9.68 16.34 -28.30
C SER A 106 9.36 15.82 -29.71
N LYS A 107 9.12 14.51 -29.88
CA LYS A 107 9.00 13.89 -31.22
C LYS A 107 7.58 13.86 -31.77
N ASP A 108 6.60 13.54 -30.92
CA ASP A 108 5.23 13.31 -31.37
C ASP A 108 4.37 14.57 -31.22
N LEU A 109 4.62 15.36 -30.18
CA LEU A 109 3.90 16.60 -29.91
C LEU A 109 4.62 17.85 -30.44
N GLY A 110 5.91 17.74 -30.77
CA GLY A 110 6.71 18.86 -31.27
C GLY A 110 6.81 20.03 -30.28
N LEU A 111 6.80 19.76 -28.98
CA LEU A 111 6.89 20.79 -27.96
C LEU A 111 8.29 21.41 -27.93
N SER A 112 8.37 22.67 -27.50
CA SER A 112 9.65 23.35 -27.30
C SER A 112 10.51 22.62 -26.27
N ILE A 113 11.83 22.86 -26.29
CA ILE A 113 12.78 22.29 -25.32
C ILE A 113 12.32 22.57 -23.88
N LYS A 114 11.82 23.78 -23.63
CA LYS A 114 11.30 24.20 -22.32
C LYS A 114 10.12 23.35 -21.84
N ASN A 115 9.20 23.01 -22.74
CA ASN A 115 7.98 22.27 -22.40
C ASN A 115 8.14 20.75 -22.55
N SER A 116 9.25 20.29 -23.13
CA SER A 116 9.56 18.87 -23.35
C SER A 116 10.14 18.16 -22.12
N ASN A 117 10.32 18.84 -20.99
CA ASN A 117 10.76 18.22 -19.74
C ASN A 117 9.58 17.82 -18.83
N ALA A 118 9.17 16.56 -18.87
CA ALA A 118 8.06 16.02 -18.08
C ALA A 118 8.27 16.13 -16.56
N GLU A 119 9.52 16.21 -16.08
CA GLU A 119 9.82 16.37 -14.65
C GLU A 119 9.23 17.65 -14.04
N ASP A 120 9.08 18.69 -14.86
CA ASP A 120 8.56 20.00 -14.46
C ASP A 120 7.04 20.12 -14.60
N TRP A 121 6.39 19.12 -15.20
CA TRP A 121 4.95 19.12 -15.36
C TRP A 121 4.24 18.93 -14.03
N THR A 122 3.10 19.59 -13.88
CA THR A 122 2.30 19.53 -12.66
C THR A 122 1.49 18.24 -12.64
N LEU A 123 1.67 17.41 -11.63
CA LEU A 123 0.85 16.25 -11.31
C LEU A 123 -0.48 16.73 -10.69
N SER A 124 -1.59 16.49 -11.38
CA SER A 124 -2.94 16.85 -10.91
C SER A 124 -3.76 15.67 -10.38
N ARG A 125 -3.39 14.45 -10.78
CA ARG A 125 -4.02 13.21 -10.31
C ARG A 125 -3.00 12.06 -10.27
N LEU A 126 -3.14 11.19 -9.27
CA LEU A 126 -2.35 9.97 -9.13
C LEU A 126 -3.28 8.82 -8.70
N ASP A 127 -3.41 7.82 -9.55
CA ASP A 127 -4.13 6.58 -9.28
C ASP A 127 -3.10 5.48 -8.96
N CYS A 128 -3.02 5.12 -7.68
CA CYS A 128 -2.01 4.20 -7.15
C CYS A 128 -2.64 3.18 -6.20
N GLY A 129 -2.00 2.04 -5.98
CA GLY A 129 -2.65 0.97 -5.22
C GLY A 129 -1.97 -0.38 -5.35
N PHE A 130 -2.78 -1.44 -5.23
CA PHE A 130 -2.33 -2.82 -5.27
C PHE A 130 -3.26 -3.65 -6.14
N ASP A 131 -2.68 -4.57 -6.90
CA ASP A 131 -3.39 -5.69 -7.50
C ASP A 131 -3.08 -6.94 -6.68
N LEU A 132 -4.13 -7.54 -6.12
CA LEU A 132 -4.05 -8.69 -5.22
C LEU A 132 -4.64 -9.91 -5.91
N THR A 133 -3.95 -11.03 -5.85
CA THR A 133 -4.48 -12.31 -6.33
C THR A 133 -5.37 -12.91 -5.25
N LEU A 134 -6.64 -13.12 -5.57
CA LEU A 134 -7.59 -13.82 -4.72
C LEU A 134 -7.70 -15.29 -5.12
N PRO A 135 -8.13 -16.16 -4.20
CA PRO A 135 -8.59 -17.50 -4.56
C PRO A 135 -9.76 -17.43 -5.56
N PRO A 136 -9.82 -18.31 -6.57
CA PRO A 136 -10.88 -18.31 -7.58
C PRO A 136 -12.29 -18.35 -6.98
N GLU A 137 -12.46 -19.11 -5.90
CA GLU A 137 -13.75 -19.27 -5.22
C GLU A 137 -14.24 -17.94 -4.63
N CYS A 138 -13.32 -17.10 -4.13
CA CYS A 138 -13.65 -15.76 -3.63
C CYS A 138 -14.09 -14.80 -4.74
N VAL A 139 -13.55 -14.96 -5.94
CA VAL A 139 -13.89 -14.11 -7.10
C VAL A 139 -15.25 -14.50 -7.65
N GLN A 140 -15.53 -15.79 -7.80
CA GLN A 140 -16.81 -16.30 -8.29
C GLN A 140 -17.98 -15.88 -7.40
N THR A 141 -17.75 -15.86 -6.09
CA THR A 141 -18.80 -15.60 -5.08
C THR A 141 -18.88 -14.14 -4.63
N GLY A 142 -17.83 -13.34 -4.84
CA GLY A 142 -17.74 -11.98 -4.30
C GLY A 142 -17.56 -11.92 -2.77
N ILE A 143 -17.30 -13.05 -2.11
CA ILE A 143 -17.20 -13.16 -0.63
C ILE A 143 -16.19 -12.15 -0.07
N TYR A 144 -15.03 -12.01 -0.72
CA TYR A 144 -13.99 -11.10 -0.22
C TYR A 144 -14.46 -9.63 -0.20
N ILE A 145 -15.24 -9.21 -1.19
CA ILE A 145 -15.78 -7.85 -1.25
C ILE A 145 -16.89 -7.66 -0.21
N ARG A 146 -17.77 -8.66 -0.03
CA ARG A 146 -18.76 -8.67 1.06
C ARG A 146 -18.08 -8.47 2.42
N LEU A 147 -17.03 -9.24 2.70
CA LEU A 147 -16.26 -9.15 3.95
C LEU A 147 -15.67 -7.75 4.14
N LEU A 148 -15.17 -7.12 3.06
CA LEU A 148 -14.68 -5.73 3.11
C LEU A 148 -15.79 -4.71 3.41
N HIS A 149 -16.96 -4.83 2.79
CA HIS A 149 -18.11 -3.97 3.11
C HIS A 149 -18.49 -4.07 4.58
N HIS A 150 -18.58 -5.29 5.11
CA HIS A 150 -18.94 -5.52 6.51
C HIS A 150 -17.86 -5.02 7.49
N ALA A 151 -16.58 -5.04 7.10
CA ALA A 151 -15.48 -4.58 7.96
C ALA A 151 -15.21 -3.07 7.89
N LEU A 152 -15.74 -2.38 6.87
CA LEU A 152 -15.46 -0.98 6.61
C LEU A 152 -15.87 -0.08 7.78
N ASN A 153 -14.97 0.80 8.18
CA ASN A 153 -15.21 1.85 9.19
C ASN A 153 -14.75 3.19 8.66
N LEU A 154 -15.70 4.09 8.40
CA LEU A 154 -15.44 5.45 7.97
C LEU A 154 -15.58 6.45 9.12
N HIS A 155 -16.22 6.06 10.23
CA HIS A 155 -16.44 6.89 11.42
C HIS A 155 -15.15 7.56 11.97
N ASN A 156 -13.98 6.93 11.81
CA ASN A 156 -12.69 7.49 12.28
C ASN A 156 -11.94 8.33 11.23
N SER A 157 -12.53 8.59 10.07
CA SER A 157 -11.84 9.22 8.94
C SER A 157 -12.52 10.52 8.51
N ARG A 158 -11.73 11.62 8.49
CA ARG A 158 -12.24 12.97 8.20
C ARG A 158 -13.07 13.00 6.90
N LYS A 159 -14.39 13.16 7.05
CA LYS A 159 -15.36 13.37 5.97
C LYS A 159 -15.36 12.29 4.87
N CYS A 160 -14.85 11.09 5.14
CA CYS A 160 -14.98 10.02 4.16
C CYS A 160 -16.41 9.46 4.19
N LYS A 161 -16.94 9.18 3.00
CA LYS A 161 -18.27 8.59 2.83
C LYS A 161 -18.19 7.49 1.78
N ILE A 162 -19.10 6.53 1.87
CA ILE A 162 -19.39 5.62 0.76
C ILE A 162 -19.85 6.49 -0.41
N LYS A 163 -19.32 6.24 -1.60
CA LYS A 163 -19.72 6.93 -2.83
C LYS A 163 -20.41 5.92 -3.72
N GLY A 164 -21.62 6.23 -4.18
CA GLY A 164 -22.30 5.40 -5.18
C GLY A 164 -21.43 5.23 -6.44
N TYR A 165 -21.61 4.09 -7.10
CA TYR A 165 -21.26 4.00 -8.51
C TYR A 165 -22.35 4.74 -9.30
N LYS A 166 -21.96 5.47 -10.35
CA LYS A 166 -22.95 6.12 -11.21
C LYS A 166 -23.81 5.01 -11.85
N GLY A 167 -25.08 4.93 -11.46
CA GLY A 167 -26.10 4.09 -12.12
C GLY A 167 -26.45 2.73 -11.50
N SER A 168 -26.30 2.51 -10.18
CA SER A 168 -26.63 1.19 -9.61
C SER A 168 -27.19 1.23 -8.18
N ASP A 169 -28.51 1.16 -8.05
CA ASP A 169 -29.25 0.98 -6.79
C ASP A 169 -29.55 -0.51 -6.47
N GLU A 170 -29.01 -1.46 -7.26
CA GLU A 170 -29.24 -2.89 -7.05
C GLU A 170 -28.25 -3.52 -6.06
N LYS A 171 -28.78 -4.28 -5.07
CA LYS A 171 -27.99 -5.02 -4.05
C LYS A 171 -26.94 -5.98 -4.64
N LYS A 172 -27.08 -6.43 -5.89
CA LYS A 172 -26.13 -7.31 -6.58
C LYS A 172 -24.77 -6.63 -6.86
N VAL A 173 -24.75 -5.31 -7.06
CA VAL A 173 -23.51 -4.55 -7.32
C VAL A 173 -22.67 -4.33 -6.03
N LEU A 174 -23.27 -4.52 -4.84
CA LEU A 174 -22.58 -4.39 -3.56
C LEU A 174 -21.47 -5.44 -3.38
N TYR A 175 -21.52 -6.60 -4.03
CA TYR A 175 -20.50 -7.66 -3.86
C TYR A 175 -19.41 -7.65 -4.93
N GLU A 176 -19.41 -6.66 -5.81
CA GLU A 176 -18.51 -6.60 -6.96
C GLU A 176 -17.47 -5.49 -6.83
N SER A 177 -17.78 -4.49 -6.01
CA SER A 177 -16.89 -3.39 -5.73
C SER A 177 -17.26 -2.64 -4.44
N LEU A 178 -16.31 -1.88 -3.93
CA LEU A 178 -16.44 -0.97 -2.80
C LEU A 178 -15.79 0.37 -3.15
N ARG A 179 -16.53 1.47 -2.97
CA ARG A 179 -16.07 2.82 -3.30
C ARG A 179 -16.36 3.80 -2.18
N PHE A 180 -15.32 4.47 -1.70
CA PHE A 180 -15.43 5.43 -0.60
C PHE A 180 -14.30 6.46 -0.63
N GLY A 181 -14.49 7.59 0.03
CA GLY A 181 -13.45 8.60 0.17
C GLY A 181 -14.02 9.99 0.43
N ASN A 182 -13.23 11.01 0.13
CA ASN A 182 -13.56 12.43 0.34
C ASN A 182 -13.17 13.25 -0.90
N ASP A 183 -13.02 14.57 -0.74
CA ASP A 183 -12.69 15.49 -1.84
C ASP A 183 -11.22 15.42 -2.28
N SER A 184 -10.34 14.88 -1.43
CA SER A 184 -8.90 14.78 -1.70
C SER A 184 -8.49 13.42 -2.28
N TYR A 185 -9.24 12.37 -1.98
CA TYR A 185 -9.00 11.05 -2.54
C TYR A 185 -10.26 10.17 -2.57
N THR A 186 -10.24 9.15 -3.42
CA THR A 186 -11.25 8.08 -3.46
C THR A 186 -10.55 6.73 -3.55
N TYR A 187 -10.98 5.77 -2.73
CA TYR A 187 -10.66 4.36 -2.88
C TYR A 187 -11.71 3.69 -3.77
N ASN A 188 -11.25 2.91 -4.74
CA ASN A 188 -12.04 1.99 -5.54
C ASN A 188 -11.43 0.59 -5.37
N ILE A 189 -12.19 -0.31 -4.77
CA ILE A 189 -11.81 -1.71 -4.56
C ILE A 189 -12.74 -2.58 -5.39
N TYR A 190 -12.24 -3.38 -6.32
CA TYR A 190 -13.10 -4.10 -7.27
C TYR A 190 -12.42 -5.31 -7.89
N LEU A 191 -13.22 -6.28 -8.35
CA LEU A 191 -12.75 -7.40 -9.16
C LEU A 191 -12.39 -6.89 -10.56
N LYS A 192 -11.10 -6.98 -10.92
CA LYS A 192 -10.57 -6.31 -12.09
C LYS A 192 -11.13 -6.87 -13.39
N TYR A 193 -11.26 -8.18 -13.50
CA TYR A 193 -11.81 -8.82 -14.70
C TYR A 193 -13.27 -8.45 -14.94
N LYS A 194 -14.09 -8.49 -13.88
CA LYS A 194 -15.49 -8.09 -13.94
C LYS A 194 -15.66 -6.64 -14.40
N GLN A 195 -14.89 -5.72 -13.81
CA GLN A 195 -14.88 -4.32 -14.23
C GLN A 195 -14.49 -4.16 -15.72
N MET A 196 -13.60 -5.00 -16.25
CA MET A 196 -13.19 -4.96 -17.66
C MET A 196 -14.29 -5.51 -18.57
N LEU A 197 -14.98 -6.58 -18.17
CA LEU A 197 -16.14 -7.12 -18.88
C LEU A 197 -17.25 -6.07 -18.97
N ASP A 198 -17.57 -5.40 -17.86
CA ASP A 198 -18.61 -4.36 -17.85
C ASP A 198 -18.27 -3.19 -18.78
N LYS A 199 -16.97 -2.87 -18.91
CA LYS A 199 -16.51 -1.72 -19.70
C LYS A 199 -16.31 -2.03 -21.18
N TYR A 200 -15.87 -3.24 -21.51
CA TYR A 200 -15.39 -3.58 -22.86
C TYR A 200 -16.07 -4.82 -23.47
N GLY A 201 -16.97 -5.48 -22.74
CA GLY A 201 -17.64 -6.71 -23.16
C GLY A 201 -16.64 -7.83 -23.48
N GLU A 202 -16.91 -8.58 -24.55
CA GLU A 202 -16.08 -9.70 -25.02
C GLU A 202 -14.63 -9.32 -25.30
N LYS A 203 -14.33 -8.04 -25.60
CA LYS A 203 -12.94 -7.58 -25.79
C LYS A 203 -12.10 -7.70 -24.52
N ALA A 204 -12.72 -7.89 -23.34
CA ALA A 204 -12.00 -8.14 -22.10
C ALA A 204 -11.40 -9.55 -22.01
N GLU A 205 -11.91 -10.54 -22.77
CA GLU A 205 -11.47 -11.94 -22.72
C GLU A 205 -9.96 -12.09 -22.98
N LYS A 206 -9.37 -11.23 -23.83
CA LYS A 206 -7.91 -11.25 -24.08
C LYS A 206 -7.06 -11.00 -22.83
N TYR A 207 -7.64 -10.42 -21.78
CA TYR A 207 -6.94 -10.15 -20.52
C TYR A 207 -7.27 -11.17 -19.44
N LYS A 208 -8.21 -12.09 -19.66
CA LYS A 208 -8.72 -13.00 -18.63
C LYS A 208 -7.60 -13.70 -17.87
N GLY A 209 -6.65 -14.33 -18.58
CA GLY A 209 -5.52 -15.02 -17.95
C GLY A 209 -4.61 -14.14 -17.08
N GLU A 210 -4.58 -12.82 -17.29
CA GLU A 210 -3.79 -11.87 -16.50
C GLU A 210 -4.53 -11.37 -15.26
N ILE A 211 -5.86 -11.21 -15.32
CA ILE A 211 -6.63 -10.47 -14.30
C ILE A 211 -7.87 -11.17 -13.75
N GLU A 212 -8.19 -12.39 -14.18
CA GLU A 212 -9.38 -13.14 -13.76
C GLU A 212 -9.51 -13.21 -12.23
N ASN A 213 -8.39 -13.47 -11.55
CA ASN A 213 -8.34 -13.61 -10.11
C ASN A 213 -7.84 -12.35 -9.37
N THR A 214 -7.91 -11.18 -10.01
CA THR A 214 -7.33 -9.94 -9.46
C THR A 214 -8.37 -9.07 -8.76
N LEU A 215 -8.14 -8.79 -7.47
CA LEU A 215 -8.76 -7.69 -6.75
C LEU A 215 -7.86 -6.46 -6.84
N ARG A 216 -8.39 -5.39 -7.43
CA ARG A 216 -7.71 -4.10 -7.42
C ARG A 216 -8.11 -3.30 -6.19
N VAL A 217 -7.13 -2.74 -5.50
CA VAL A 217 -7.30 -1.77 -4.41
C VAL A 217 -6.64 -0.47 -4.86
N GLU A 218 -7.42 0.41 -5.49
CA GLU A 218 -6.93 1.66 -6.08
C GLU A 218 -7.30 2.86 -5.24
N LYS A 219 -6.33 3.72 -4.93
CA LYS A 219 -6.51 5.06 -4.40
C LYS A 219 -6.26 6.09 -5.49
N GLN A 220 -7.30 6.84 -5.81
CA GLN A 220 -7.27 7.99 -6.71
C GLN A 220 -7.07 9.26 -5.88
N ILE A 221 -5.91 9.88 -6.00
CA ILE A 221 -5.56 11.13 -5.32
C ILE A 221 -5.74 12.29 -6.30
N ILE A 222 -6.49 13.32 -5.92
CA ILE A 222 -6.83 14.45 -6.80
C ILE A 222 -6.69 15.80 -6.08
N GLY A 223 -6.49 16.86 -6.87
CA GLY A 223 -6.56 18.25 -6.41
C GLY A 223 -5.65 18.54 -5.22
N LYS A 224 -6.23 19.01 -4.09
CA LYS A 224 -5.48 19.32 -2.85
C LYS A 224 -4.82 18.07 -2.24
N GLY A 225 -5.33 16.87 -2.54
CA GLY A 225 -4.74 15.61 -2.09
C GLY A 225 -3.31 15.42 -2.59
N ILE A 226 -2.98 15.84 -3.81
CA ILE A 226 -1.62 15.70 -4.35
C ILE A 226 -0.58 16.42 -3.48
N ALA A 227 -0.89 17.65 -3.03
CA ALA A 227 0.01 18.39 -2.16
C ALA A 227 0.24 17.67 -0.81
N HIS A 228 -0.80 17.01 -0.29
CA HIS A 228 -0.72 16.30 0.99
C HIS A 228 0.09 15.00 0.89
N TYR A 229 -0.17 14.20 -0.15
CA TYR A 229 0.40 12.87 -0.30
C TYR A 229 1.75 12.86 -1.00
N VAL A 230 1.93 13.68 -2.03
CA VAL A 230 3.13 13.73 -2.88
C VAL A 230 4.02 14.90 -2.50
N GLY A 231 3.44 16.09 -2.30
CA GLY A 231 4.15 17.29 -1.86
C GLY A 231 3.91 18.53 -2.72
N SER A 232 4.53 19.64 -2.31
CA SER A 232 4.50 20.93 -3.01
C SER A 232 5.94 21.39 -3.35
N PRO A 233 6.21 21.95 -4.55
CA PRO A 233 5.29 22.07 -5.68
C PRO A 233 4.91 20.70 -6.26
N GLN A 234 3.70 20.57 -6.81
CA GLN A 234 3.12 19.30 -7.27
C GLN A 234 3.75 18.80 -8.59
N LYS A 235 5.08 18.72 -8.69
CA LYS A 235 5.80 18.31 -9.90
C LYS A 235 5.85 16.79 -10.03
N LEU A 236 5.84 16.27 -11.27
CA LEU A 236 6.00 14.84 -11.55
C LEU A 236 7.32 14.28 -11.00
N SER A 237 8.39 15.08 -11.02
CA SER A 237 9.70 14.73 -10.44
C SER A 237 9.68 14.34 -8.97
N LEU A 238 8.64 14.71 -8.20
CA LEU A 238 8.52 14.24 -6.82
C LEU A 238 8.36 12.71 -6.74
N LEU A 239 7.76 12.08 -7.75
CA LEU A 239 7.66 10.61 -7.83
C LEU A 239 9.00 9.93 -8.18
N LEU A 240 10.07 10.69 -8.45
CA LEU A 240 11.43 10.15 -8.57
C LEU A 240 12.13 9.99 -7.21
N LYS A 241 11.53 10.51 -6.14
CA LYS A 241 12.11 10.48 -4.80
C LYS A 241 11.57 9.30 -3.99
N ASP A 242 12.47 8.45 -3.50
CA ASP A 242 12.08 7.22 -2.79
C ASP A 242 11.34 7.51 -1.47
N ASP A 243 11.67 8.62 -0.79
CA ASP A 243 11.00 9.06 0.44
C ASP A 243 9.53 9.43 0.19
N VAL A 244 9.21 10.06 -0.94
CA VAL A 244 7.84 10.37 -1.36
C VAL A 244 7.05 9.10 -1.60
N ILE A 245 7.63 8.13 -2.34
CA ILE A 245 6.99 6.84 -2.63
C ILE A 245 6.74 6.05 -1.33
N GLN A 246 7.74 5.99 -0.45
CA GLN A 246 7.61 5.31 0.85
C GLN A 246 6.54 5.96 1.72
N LYS A 247 6.52 7.30 1.81
CA LYS A 247 5.50 8.04 2.56
C LYS A 247 4.09 7.76 2.01
N LEU A 248 3.95 7.73 0.69
CA LEU A 248 2.68 7.41 0.03
C LEU A 248 2.22 5.99 0.39
N MET A 249 3.11 4.99 0.24
CA MET A 249 2.82 3.60 0.60
C MET A 249 2.43 3.45 2.07
N GLN A 250 3.20 4.05 2.99
CA GLN A 250 2.89 4.02 4.42
C GLN A 250 1.54 4.66 4.74
N SER A 251 1.20 5.76 4.06
CA SER A 251 -0.08 6.42 4.25
C SER A 251 -1.24 5.54 3.81
N ILE A 252 -1.13 4.87 2.66
CA ILE A 252 -2.14 3.94 2.17
C ILE A 252 -2.29 2.75 3.13
N VAL A 253 -1.19 2.14 3.57
CA VAL A 253 -1.21 1.03 4.53
C VAL A 253 -1.84 1.45 5.86
N LYS A 254 -1.52 2.64 6.37
CA LYS A 254 -2.11 3.20 7.59
C LYS A 254 -3.61 3.42 7.43
N GLU A 255 -4.03 3.96 6.31
CA GLU A 255 -5.45 4.20 5.99
C GLU A 255 -6.22 2.88 5.87
N ILE A 256 -5.70 1.88 5.14
CA ILE A 256 -6.32 0.55 5.04
C ILE A 256 -6.45 -0.11 6.41
N ARG A 257 -5.44 0.00 7.28
CA ARG A 257 -5.54 -0.44 8.67
C ARG A 257 -6.66 0.29 9.42
N LEU A 258 -6.79 1.61 9.24
CA LEU A 258 -7.84 2.39 9.90
C LEU A 258 -9.23 1.96 9.42
N PHE A 259 -9.40 1.72 8.11
CA PHE A 259 -10.67 1.35 7.50
C PHE A 259 -11.08 -0.09 7.83
N PHE A 260 -10.18 -1.05 7.71
CA PHE A 260 -10.51 -2.48 7.74
C PHE A 260 -9.94 -3.25 8.94
N GLY A 261 -9.04 -2.64 9.72
CA GLY A 261 -8.37 -3.32 10.84
C GLY A 261 -7.15 -4.11 10.40
N LYS A 262 -6.64 -4.97 11.28
CA LYS A 262 -5.48 -5.84 11.05
C LYS A 262 -5.83 -7.31 10.94
N GLY A 263 -7.00 -7.71 11.45
CA GLY A 263 -7.38 -9.10 11.56
C GLY A 263 -7.68 -9.77 10.23
N ASP A 264 -7.58 -11.09 10.23
CA ASP A 264 -7.98 -11.95 9.13
C ASP A 264 -9.48 -12.26 9.21
N PHE A 265 -10.09 -12.55 8.07
CA PHE A 265 -11.49 -13.01 8.04
C PHE A 265 -11.50 -14.48 8.39
N MET A 266 -12.29 -14.86 9.40
CA MET A 266 -12.37 -16.23 9.89
C MET A 266 -13.83 -16.68 9.89
N SER A 267 -14.07 -18.00 9.79
CA SER A 267 -15.41 -18.54 10.01
C SER A 267 -15.86 -18.28 11.45
N TYR A 268 -17.17 -18.12 11.65
CA TYR A 268 -17.72 -17.83 12.98
C TYR A 268 -17.37 -18.90 14.02
N ALA A 269 -17.28 -20.18 13.61
CA ALA A 269 -16.83 -21.27 14.48
C ALA A 269 -15.42 -21.02 15.01
N ARG A 270 -14.48 -20.66 14.13
CA ARG A 270 -13.09 -20.35 14.48
C ARG A 270 -12.96 -19.07 15.30
N ILE A 271 -13.79 -18.07 15.03
CA ILE A 271 -13.85 -16.85 15.84
C ILE A 271 -14.27 -17.16 17.29
N ILE A 272 -15.30 -17.99 17.47
CA ILE A 272 -15.77 -18.41 18.80
C ILE A 272 -14.66 -19.13 19.56
N GLU A 273 -13.98 -20.08 18.92
CA GLU A 273 -12.85 -20.80 19.52
C GLU A 273 -11.74 -19.82 19.96
N ARG A 274 -11.33 -18.92 19.05
CA ARG A 274 -10.24 -17.97 19.29
C ARG A 274 -10.55 -16.99 20.42
N ILE A 275 -11.80 -16.52 20.50
CA ILE A 275 -12.27 -15.68 21.61
C ILE A 275 -12.35 -16.51 22.90
N GLY A 276 -12.83 -17.75 22.85
CA GLY A 276 -12.91 -18.65 23.99
C GLY A 276 -11.57 -18.89 24.67
N GLN A 277 -10.50 -19.06 23.87
CA GLN A 277 -9.11 -19.25 24.33
C GLN A 277 -8.40 -17.96 24.75
N SER A 278 -9.03 -16.79 24.59
CA SER A 278 -8.43 -15.51 24.95
C SER A 278 -8.41 -15.25 26.46
N LYS A 279 -7.56 -14.32 26.88
CA LYS A 279 -7.42 -13.89 28.28
C LYS A 279 -8.61 -13.09 28.84
N TYR A 280 -9.59 -12.75 28.02
CA TYR A 280 -10.74 -11.97 28.46
C TYR A 280 -11.65 -12.80 29.38
N ASN A 281 -12.40 -12.15 30.27
CA ASN A 281 -13.40 -12.84 31.07
C ASN A 281 -14.63 -13.23 30.23
N ASP A 282 -15.48 -14.12 30.73
CA ASP A 282 -16.59 -14.67 29.95
C ASP A 282 -17.65 -13.63 29.59
N GLU A 283 -17.88 -12.64 30.45
CA GLU A 283 -18.80 -11.54 30.15
C GLU A 283 -18.30 -10.70 28.97
N TYR A 284 -17.01 -10.37 28.95
CA TYR A 284 -16.38 -9.61 27.88
C TYR A 284 -16.34 -10.40 26.57
N LYS A 285 -16.03 -11.71 26.64
CA LYS A 285 -16.11 -12.61 25.47
C LYS A 285 -17.51 -12.60 24.85
N LYS A 286 -18.57 -12.64 25.66
CA LYS A 286 -19.96 -12.53 25.18
C LYS A 286 -20.22 -11.20 24.47
N LYS A 287 -19.73 -10.08 25.02
CA LYS A 287 -19.87 -8.74 24.39
C LYS A 287 -19.19 -8.68 23.02
N LEU A 288 -17.98 -9.24 22.88
CA LEU A 288 -17.29 -9.34 21.58
C LEU A 288 -18.10 -10.15 20.57
N LEU A 289 -18.64 -11.31 20.97
CA LEU A 289 -19.45 -12.16 20.09
C LEU A 289 -20.76 -11.48 19.67
N ILE A 290 -21.44 -10.80 20.59
CA ILE A 290 -22.66 -10.03 20.28
C ILE A 290 -22.36 -8.95 19.23
N MET A 291 -21.23 -8.25 19.36
CA MET A 291 -20.83 -7.24 18.37
C MET A 291 -20.66 -7.86 16.98
N LEU A 292 -19.96 -8.99 16.89
CA LEU A 292 -19.72 -9.69 15.62
C LEU A 292 -21.03 -10.17 14.96
N VAL A 293 -22.00 -10.62 15.76
CA VAL A 293 -23.35 -11.01 15.27
C VAL A 293 -24.13 -9.80 14.77
N LYS A 294 -24.00 -8.63 15.41
CA LYS A 294 -24.65 -7.41 14.90
C LYS A 294 -24.03 -6.96 13.57
N ILE A 295 -22.70 -6.94 13.49
CA ILE A 295 -21.97 -6.56 12.27
C ILE A 295 -22.24 -7.53 11.11
N SER A 296 -22.52 -8.81 11.41
CA SER A 296 -22.90 -9.77 10.38
C SER A 296 -24.23 -9.43 9.69
N LYS A 297 -25.12 -8.69 10.38
CA LYS A 297 -26.45 -8.33 9.89
C LYS A 297 -26.48 -7.00 9.17
N GLU A 298 -25.75 -5.99 9.66
CA GLU A 298 -25.87 -4.61 9.17
C GLU A 298 -24.54 -3.94 8.81
N ALA A 299 -23.41 -4.66 8.72
CA ALA A 299 -22.06 -4.10 8.52
C ALA A 299 -21.59 -3.17 9.66
N TYR A 300 -20.26 -2.99 9.78
CA TYR A 300 -19.67 -2.26 10.90
C TYR A 300 -20.04 -0.77 10.90
N GLU A 301 -19.97 -0.13 9.73
CA GLU A 301 -20.28 1.30 9.61
C GLU A 301 -21.73 1.61 9.99
N ASP A 302 -22.69 0.79 9.56
CA ASP A 302 -24.10 1.05 9.88
C ASP A 302 -24.44 0.60 11.30
N TYR A 303 -23.78 -0.42 11.86
CA TYR A 303 -23.85 -0.72 13.29
C TYR A 303 -23.39 0.46 14.16
N CYS A 304 -22.28 1.11 13.80
CA CYS A 304 -21.84 2.30 14.54
C CYS A 304 -22.86 3.44 14.46
N LYS A 305 -23.44 3.70 13.28
CA LYS A 305 -24.47 4.74 13.11
C LYS A 305 -25.76 4.40 13.85
N SER A 306 -26.23 3.15 13.77
CA SER A 306 -27.47 2.70 14.40
C SER A 306 -27.36 2.79 15.92
N SER A 307 -26.20 2.41 16.48
CA SER A 307 -25.89 2.58 17.91
C SER A 307 -25.83 4.04 18.33
N GLU A 308 -25.25 4.92 17.49
CA GLU A 308 -25.19 6.37 17.79
C GLU A 308 -26.60 7.00 17.80
N THR A 309 -27.44 6.69 16.81
CA THR A 309 -28.80 7.22 16.71
C THR A 309 -29.66 6.77 17.89
N LYS A 310 -29.68 5.47 18.22
CA LYS A 310 -30.50 4.94 19.32
C LYS A 310 -30.16 5.58 20.67
N ARG A 311 -28.87 5.66 21.00
CA ARG A 311 -28.42 6.25 22.29
C ARG A 311 -28.74 7.74 22.37
N LYS A 312 -28.68 8.47 21.25
CA LYS A 312 -29.12 9.88 21.19
C LYS A 312 -30.62 10.01 21.46
N GLU A 313 -31.44 9.13 20.90
CA GLU A 313 -32.89 9.09 21.16
C GLU A 313 -33.19 8.73 22.63
N GLU A 314 -32.37 7.87 23.24
CA GLU A 314 -32.46 7.45 24.65
C GLU A 314 -31.86 8.46 25.65
N SER A 315 -31.29 9.58 25.18
CA SER A 315 -30.58 10.59 26.01
C SER A 315 -29.41 10.02 26.84
N GLU A 316 -28.82 8.92 26.40
CA GLU A 316 -27.65 8.30 27.06
C GLU A 316 -26.34 8.82 26.46
N ASP A 317 -25.23 8.68 27.20
CA ASP A 317 -23.90 9.07 26.70
C ASP A 317 -23.44 8.14 25.56
N PHE A 318 -23.77 8.52 24.33
CA PHE A 318 -23.38 7.77 23.14
C PHE A 318 -21.85 7.77 22.92
N HIS A 319 -21.10 8.73 23.48
CA HIS A 319 -19.65 8.78 23.31
C HIS A 319 -18.96 7.62 24.03
N GLU A 320 -19.43 7.27 25.23
CA GLU A 320 -18.94 6.11 25.98
C GLU A 320 -19.16 4.82 25.19
N HIS A 321 -20.38 4.60 24.69
CA HIS A 321 -20.73 3.39 23.94
C HIS A 321 -19.96 3.25 22.61
N ILE A 322 -19.77 4.34 21.87
CA ILE A 322 -18.92 4.34 20.68
C ILE A 322 -17.44 4.08 21.05
N GLY A 323 -17.01 4.54 22.22
CA GLY A 323 -15.73 4.18 22.83
C GLY A 323 -15.58 2.67 23.04
N GLU A 324 -16.61 2.03 23.60
CA GLU A 324 -16.63 0.56 23.80
C GLU A 324 -16.55 -0.20 22.48
N ILE A 325 -17.35 0.18 21.47
CA ILE A 325 -17.32 -0.48 20.14
C ILE A 325 -15.92 -0.38 19.52
N LYS A 326 -15.27 0.79 19.65
CA LYS A 326 -13.89 0.98 19.20
C LYS A 326 -12.92 0.09 19.96
N GLN A 327 -13.09 -0.06 21.27
CA GLN A 327 -12.26 -0.93 22.10
C GLN A 327 -12.42 -2.40 21.69
N TYR A 328 -13.65 -2.88 21.52
CA TYR A 328 -13.93 -4.24 21.03
C TYR A 328 -13.24 -4.53 19.70
N ARG A 329 -13.27 -3.57 18.75
CA ARG A 329 -12.55 -3.71 17.50
C ARG A 329 -11.03 -3.82 17.70
N GLN A 330 -10.44 -3.02 18.58
CA GLN A 330 -9.01 -3.08 18.87
C GLN A 330 -8.61 -4.42 19.50
N ASP A 331 -9.45 -4.95 20.38
CA ASP A 331 -9.24 -6.25 21.02
C ASP A 331 -9.38 -7.40 20.03
N LEU A 332 -10.34 -7.35 19.10
CA LEU A 332 -10.42 -8.31 17.98
C LEU A 332 -9.18 -8.24 17.07
N ASP A 333 -8.74 -7.02 16.73
CA ASP A 333 -7.50 -6.81 15.97
C ASP A 333 -6.28 -7.42 16.69
N ALA A 334 -6.23 -7.34 18.03
CA ALA A 334 -5.16 -7.93 18.84
C ALA A 334 -5.21 -9.47 18.86
N LEU A 335 -6.40 -10.05 18.73
CA LEU A 335 -6.59 -11.50 18.56
C LEU A 335 -6.32 -11.98 17.12
N GLY A 336 -6.12 -11.05 16.18
CA GLY A 336 -5.95 -11.33 14.75
C GLY A 336 -7.26 -11.56 14.02
N ILE A 337 -8.39 -11.12 14.58
CA ILE A 337 -9.74 -11.37 14.08
C ILE A 337 -10.28 -10.09 13.41
N SER A 338 -10.74 -10.19 12.17
CA SER A 338 -11.51 -9.13 11.53
C SER A 338 -12.90 -9.04 12.16
N VAL A 339 -13.46 -7.84 12.20
CA VAL A 339 -14.84 -7.62 12.69
C VAL A 339 -15.91 -8.23 11.76
N SER A 340 -15.52 -8.75 10.59
CA SER A 340 -16.37 -9.49 9.68
C SER A 340 -15.93 -10.96 9.60
N GLY A 341 -16.91 -11.87 9.64
CA GLY A 341 -16.69 -13.31 9.57
C GLY A 341 -17.16 -13.96 8.26
N ILE A 342 -16.57 -15.11 7.97
CA ILE A 342 -16.98 -16.03 6.89
C ILE A 342 -18.20 -16.82 7.39
N LEU A 343 -19.26 -16.85 6.60
CA LEU A 343 -20.47 -17.63 6.92
C LEU A 343 -20.17 -19.13 6.78
N LYS A 344 -20.99 -19.97 7.43
CA LYS A 344 -20.79 -21.43 7.40
C LYS A 344 -20.78 -21.97 5.96
N ASP A 345 -21.81 -21.66 5.20
CA ASP A 345 -21.96 -22.14 3.81
C ASP A 345 -20.85 -21.60 2.89
N GLU A 346 -20.34 -20.39 3.17
CA GLU A 346 -19.19 -19.82 2.46
C GLU A 346 -17.90 -20.57 2.77
N ALA A 347 -17.67 -20.94 4.03
CA ALA A 347 -16.50 -21.71 4.45
C ALA A 347 -16.53 -23.13 3.86
N GLU A 348 -17.70 -23.77 3.85
CA GLU A 348 -17.95 -25.07 3.22
C GLU A 348 -17.69 -25.02 1.71
N PHE A 349 -18.23 -24.02 1.01
CA PHE A 349 -18.02 -23.84 -0.43
C PHE A 349 -16.55 -23.62 -0.80
N MET A 350 -15.85 -22.76 -0.06
CA MET A 350 -14.44 -22.46 -0.35
C MET A 350 -13.47 -23.53 0.18
N GLY A 351 -13.96 -24.51 0.95
CA GLY A 351 -13.15 -25.50 1.65
C GLY A 351 -12.13 -24.87 2.62
N ARG A 352 -12.42 -23.69 3.19
CA ARG A 352 -11.48 -22.96 4.08
C ARG A 352 -12.20 -22.07 5.08
N ASP A 353 -11.64 -22.02 6.29
CA ASP A 353 -12.17 -21.23 7.40
C ASP A 353 -11.48 -19.88 7.60
N THR A 354 -10.52 -19.51 6.75
CA THR A 354 -9.76 -18.27 6.93
C THR A 354 -9.34 -17.66 5.59
N LEU A 355 -9.46 -16.34 5.50
CA LEU A 355 -8.95 -15.52 4.41
C LEU A 355 -8.11 -14.39 5.00
N GLN A 356 -6.93 -14.16 4.43
CA GLN A 356 -6.06 -13.08 4.90
C GLN A 356 -6.74 -11.72 4.73
N GLY A 357 -6.76 -10.92 5.79
CA GLY A 357 -7.32 -9.58 5.78
C GLY A 357 -6.54 -8.63 4.87
N LEU A 358 -7.20 -7.58 4.38
CA LEU A 358 -6.60 -6.68 3.39
C LEU A 358 -5.29 -6.04 3.87
N TYR A 359 -5.23 -5.65 5.16
CA TYR A 359 -4.00 -5.15 5.76
C TYR A 359 -2.85 -6.16 5.70
N GLY A 360 -3.11 -7.45 5.97
CA GLY A 360 -2.11 -8.51 5.90
C GLY A 360 -1.55 -8.71 4.49
N GLN A 361 -2.39 -8.54 3.47
CA GLN A 361 -2.01 -8.68 2.07
C GLN A 361 -1.13 -7.53 1.56
N ILE A 362 -1.47 -6.28 1.94
CA ILE A 362 -0.76 -5.09 1.43
C ILE A 362 0.35 -4.60 2.34
N LYS A 363 0.36 -5.00 3.63
CA LYS A 363 1.44 -4.59 4.52
C LYS A 363 2.74 -5.13 3.93
N PRO A 364 3.77 -4.28 3.79
CA PRO A 364 5.08 -4.78 3.40
C PRO A 364 5.51 -5.82 4.44
N ASP A 365 6.08 -6.93 3.99
CA ASP A 365 6.52 -8.04 4.85
C ASP A 365 7.51 -7.60 5.93
N LYS A 366 8.10 -6.41 5.74
CA LYS A 366 8.88 -5.67 6.72
C LYS A 366 8.19 -4.34 7.00
N PRO A 367 8.03 -3.88 8.25
CA PRO A 367 7.64 -2.50 8.49
C PRO A 367 8.64 -1.58 7.78
N VAL A 368 8.15 -0.76 6.84
CA VAL A 368 8.94 0.27 6.11
C VAL A 368 9.36 1.43 7.05
N SER A 369 9.38 1.18 8.35
CA SER A 369 9.90 2.06 9.38
C SER A 369 10.96 1.32 10.21
N TYR A 370 12.11 1.08 9.62
CA TYR A 370 13.22 1.80 10.20
C TYR A 370 13.33 3.07 9.41
N LYS A 371 12.89 4.19 10.00
CA LYS A 371 13.63 5.43 9.79
C LYS A 371 15.10 4.99 9.85
N LYS A 372 15.90 5.34 8.85
CA LYS A 372 17.30 5.69 9.14
C LYS A 372 17.25 6.87 10.13
N GLY A 373 16.77 6.65 11.36
CA GLY A 373 17.51 7.15 12.48
C GLY A 373 18.88 6.60 12.22
N THR A 374 19.85 7.49 12.09
CA THR A 374 21.26 7.21 12.17
C THR A 374 21.51 6.30 13.38
N ARG A 375 21.23 5.01 13.25
CA ARG A 375 21.68 3.98 14.16
C ARG A 375 23.19 4.06 13.98
N SER A 376 23.85 4.48 15.05
CA SER A 376 25.30 4.51 15.16
C SER A 376 25.91 3.31 14.46
N GLU A 377 26.99 3.54 13.71
CA GLU A 377 27.81 2.46 13.16
C GLU A 377 28.02 1.38 14.25
N PHE A 378 28.01 0.11 13.85
CA PHE A 378 28.39 -0.97 14.75
C PHE A 378 29.76 -0.65 15.34
N GLY A 379 30.01 -1.06 16.59
CA GLY A 379 31.26 -0.74 17.29
C GLY A 379 32.49 -1.02 16.44
N LYS A 380 33.39 -0.05 16.32
CA LYS A 380 34.68 -0.25 15.63
C LYS A 380 35.62 -1.08 16.51
N ILE A 381 36.41 -1.94 15.88
CA ILE A 381 37.52 -2.62 16.54
C ILE A 381 38.69 -1.65 16.56
N ASN A 382 39.07 -1.19 17.75
CA ASN A 382 40.19 -0.28 17.92
C ASN A 382 41.23 -0.91 18.84
N TRP A 383 42.51 -0.66 18.54
CA TRP A 383 43.60 -0.97 19.44
C TRP A 383 43.56 0.00 20.65
N ASN A 384 43.80 -0.52 21.85
CA ASN A 384 43.89 0.27 23.08
C ASN A 384 45.31 0.16 23.65
N ASP A 385 46.09 1.22 23.49
CA ASP A 385 47.50 1.28 23.91
C ASP A 385 47.69 1.09 25.42
N LYS A 386 46.76 1.61 26.25
CA LYS A 386 46.86 1.52 27.71
C LYS A 386 46.72 0.10 28.24
N GLU A 387 46.01 -0.75 27.51
CA GLU A 387 45.70 -2.12 27.93
C GLU A 387 46.31 -3.19 27.02
N ASN A 388 47.09 -2.77 26.03
CA ASN A 388 47.79 -3.61 25.05
C ASN A 388 46.87 -4.68 24.43
N ARG A 389 45.67 -4.26 24.00
CA ARG A 389 44.64 -5.15 23.44
C ARG A 389 43.69 -4.43 22.49
N TYR A 390 43.13 -5.16 21.53
CA TYR A 390 42.00 -4.72 20.73
C TYR A 390 40.72 -4.71 21.57
N LYS A 391 39.84 -3.74 21.31
CA LYS A 391 38.53 -3.61 21.95
C LYS A 391 37.44 -3.28 20.93
N CYS A 392 36.25 -3.81 21.18
CA CYS A 392 35.03 -3.44 20.48
C CYS A 392 33.90 -3.24 21.49
N ASN A 393 33.17 -2.13 21.36
CA ASN A 393 31.99 -1.83 22.16
C ASN A 393 30.76 -1.79 21.25
N PHE A 394 29.82 -2.71 21.44
CA PHE A 394 28.64 -2.83 20.58
C PHE A 394 27.39 -3.12 21.41
N THR A 395 26.22 -2.91 20.80
CA THR A 395 24.94 -3.20 21.44
C THR A 395 24.42 -4.53 20.91
N ILE A 396 23.98 -5.40 21.81
CA ILE A 396 23.24 -6.62 21.46
C ILE A 396 21.76 -6.46 21.77
N HIS A 397 20.93 -7.22 21.05
CA HIS A 397 19.49 -7.31 21.26
C HIS A 397 19.14 -8.73 21.70
N SER A 398 19.11 -8.97 23.02
CA SER A 398 18.83 -10.29 23.60
C SER A 398 17.45 -10.32 24.24
N ILE A 399 16.78 -11.47 24.15
CA ILE A 399 15.55 -11.74 24.90
C ILE A 399 15.73 -11.71 26.42
N ARG A 400 16.91 -12.10 26.92
CA ARG A 400 17.19 -12.19 28.37
C ARG A 400 17.50 -10.82 28.99
N GLU A 401 18.25 -10.00 28.26
CA GLU A 401 18.85 -8.78 28.80
C GLU A 401 18.35 -7.49 28.12
N GLY A 402 17.48 -7.60 27.11
CA GLY A 402 17.01 -6.47 26.32
C GLY A 402 18.13 -5.85 25.47
N ASN A 403 18.10 -4.52 25.33
CA ASN A 403 19.13 -3.76 24.61
C ASN A 403 20.30 -3.46 25.54
N ARG A 404 21.41 -4.19 25.39
CA ARG A 404 22.57 -4.03 26.28
C ARG A 404 23.83 -3.70 25.49
N ARG A 405 24.60 -2.72 25.97
CA ARG A 405 25.94 -2.42 25.45
C ARG A 405 26.96 -3.36 26.10
N ILE A 406 27.74 -4.04 25.28
CA ILE A 406 28.79 -4.99 25.67
C ILE A 406 30.14 -4.48 25.19
N ALA A 407 31.17 -4.71 26.00
CA ALA A 407 32.56 -4.49 25.66
C ALA A 407 33.28 -5.84 25.57
N MET A 408 33.93 -6.14 24.44
CA MET A 408 34.78 -7.32 24.27
C MET A 408 36.20 -6.89 23.92
N ALA A 409 37.19 -7.65 24.38
CA ALA A 409 38.60 -7.34 24.18
C ALA A 409 39.45 -8.61 24.03
N ASP A 410 40.48 -8.54 23.19
CA ASP A 410 41.50 -9.58 23.03
C ASP A 410 42.83 -8.95 22.57
N ARG A 411 43.96 -9.62 22.87
CA ARG A 411 45.29 -9.18 22.39
C ARG A 411 45.46 -9.42 20.89
N ASP A 412 44.75 -10.39 20.36
CA ASP A 412 44.77 -10.78 18.96
C ASP A 412 43.47 -10.33 18.28
N LYS A 413 43.61 -9.62 17.15
CA LYS A 413 42.47 -9.04 16.43
C LYS A 413 41.53 -10.12 15.92
N ASP A 414 42.04 -11.19 15.34
CA ASP A 414 41.24 -12.26 14.73
C ASP A 414 40.51 -13.06 15.82
N LYS A 415 41.16 -13.26 16.98
CA LYS A 415 40.50 -13.86 18.15
C LYS A 415 39.39 -12.98 18.71
N LEU A 416 39.56 -11.65 18.71
CA LEU A 416 38.48 -10.74 19.09
C LEU A 416 37.30 -10.82 18.11
N GLU A 417 37.58 -10.86 16.80
CA GLU A 417 36.55 -10.97 15.77
C GLU A 417 35.73 -12.27 15.93
N LEU A 418 36.40 -13.41 16.11
CA LEU A 418 35.75 -14.69 16.38
C LEU A 418 34.90 -14.67 17.65
N LYS A 419 35.42 -14.07 18.74
CA LYS A 419 34.68 -13.92 20.00
C LYS A 419 33.39 -13.12 19.82
N ILE A 420 33.44 -12.04 19.04
CA ILE A 420 32.27 -11.19 18.78
C ILE A 420 31.25 -11.92 17.91
N ILE A 421 31.67 -12.57 16.81
CA ILE A 421 30.76 -13.36 15.96
C ILE A 421 30.06 -14.43 16.79
N LYS A 422 30.82 -15.23 17.54
CA LYS A 422 30.25 -16.30 18.36
C LYS A 422 29.23 -15.76 19.36
N LYS A 423 29.51 -14.62 19.99
CA LYS A 423 28.56 -14.00 20.92
C LYS A 423 27.27 -13.53 20.24
N LEU A 424 27.38 -12.96 19.04
CA LEU A 424 26.23 -12.53 18.26
C LEU A 424 25.38 -13.71 17.77
N GLU A 425 26.03 -14.79 17.34
CA GLU A 425 25.39 -16.04 16.93
C GLU A 425 24.68 -16.74 18.12
N GLU A 426 25.32 -16.78 19.30
CA GLU A 426 24.69 -17.26 20.54
C GLU A 426 23.40 -16.47 20.86
N VAL A 427 23.45 -15.14 20.81
CA VAL A 427 22.27 -14.28 21.06
C VAL A 427 21.19 -14.49 19.98
N HIS A 428 21.59 -14.71 18.73
CA HIS A 428 20.64 -15.01 17.67
C HIS A 428 19.93 -16.34 17.87
N GLN A 429 20.68 -17.40 18.21
CA GLN A 429 20.11 -18.70 18.50
C GLN A 429 19.15 -18.65 19.71
N GLU A 430 19.54 -17.98 20.79
CA GLU A 430 18.67 -17.78 21.96
C GLU A 430 17.34 -17.09 21.59
N ASN A 431 17.39 -16.09 20.72
CA ASN A 431 16.18 -15.41 20.24
C ASN A 431 15.33 -16.33 19.33
N ALA A 432 15.97 -17.12 18.47
CA ALA A 432 15.30 -18.03 17.53
C ALA A 432 14.57 -19.17 18.27
N ASP A 433 15.23 -19.78 19.27
CA ASP A 433 14.65 -20.82 20.11
C ASP A 433 13.40 -20.31 20.84
N ALA A 434 13.45 -19.06 21.33
CA ALA A 434 12.32 -18.43 22.00
C ALA A 434 11.13 -18.16 21.08
N VAL A 435 11.35 -17.85 19.81
CA VAL A 435 10.26 -17.70 18.82
C VAL A 435 9.62 -19.05 18.52
N THR A 436 10.43 -20.09 18.38
CA THR A 436 9.97 -21.47 18.12
C THR A 436 9.11 -22.02 19.27
N SER A 437 9.30 -21.50 20.49
CA SER A 437 8.47 -21.80 21.68
C SER A 437 7.11 -21.06 21.75
N GLY A 438 6.64 -20.44 20.67
CA GLY A 438 5.27 -19.92 20.55
C GLY A 438 5.07 -18.43 20.86
N LYS A 439 6.15 -17.65 20.99
CA LYS A 439 6.08 -16.19 21.25
C LYS A 439 6.31 -15.38 19.97
N SER A 440 5.30 -15.29 19.12
CA SER A 440 5.35 -14.58 17.81
C SER A 440 5.66 -13.07 17.91
N THR A 441 5.46 -12.46 19.09
CA THR A 441 5.85 -11.06 19.38
C THR A 441 7.37 -10.84 19.45
N LEU A 442 8.18 -11.91 19.40
CA LEU A 442 9.64 -11.85 19.52
C LEU A 442 10.40 -11.97 18.18
N LEU A 443 9.70 -12.07 17.05
CA LEU A 443 10.31 -12.09 15.71
C LEU A 443 11.23 -10.87 15.46
N ASP A 444 10.88 -9.70 16.02
CA ASP A 444 11.71 -8.49 15.93
C ASP A 444 13.09 -8.64 16.61
N LEU A 445 13.21 -9.46 17.66
CA LEU A 445 14.50 -9.72 18.31
C LEU A 445 15.39 -10.66 17.50
N VAL A 446 14.81 -11.64 16.81
CA VAL A 446 15.53 -12.53 15.88
C VAL A 446 16.09 -11.74 14.71
N ASP A 447 15.29 -10.84 14.14
CA ASP A 447 15.73 -9.96 13.06
C ASP A 447 16.83 -8.99 13.51
N LYS A 448 16.71 -8.43 14.72
CA LYS A 448 17.72 -7.51 15.28
C LYS A 448 19.05 -8.20 15.53
N SER A 449 19.06 -9.41 16.11
CA SER A 449 20.30 -10.15 16.34
C SER A 449 20.95 -10.61 15.04
N LEU A 450 20.16 -10.97 14.02
CA LEU A 450 20.68 -11.28 12.68
C LEU A 450 21.34 -10.04 12.04
N GLN A 451 20.71 -8.87 12.15
CA GLN A 451 21.29 -7.61 11.67
C GLN A 451 22.54 -7.19 12.44
N ASP A 452 22.68 -7.56 13.72
CA ASP A 452 23.91 -7.34 14.47
C ASP A 452 25.07 -8.16 13.89
N ILE A 453 24.82 -9.43 13.52
CA ILE A 453 25.78 -10.30 12.85
C ILE A 453 26.20 -9.71 11.48
N GLU A 454 25.23 -9.32 10.64
CA GLU A 454 25.50 -8.75 9.32
C GLU A 454 26.32 -7.46 9.41
N ARG A 455 25.96 -6.57 10.35
CA ARG A 455 26.70 -5.32 10.57
C ARG A 455 28.12 -5.56 11.04
N PHE A 456 28.34 -6.54 11.93
CA PHE A 456 29.69 -6.88 12.36
C PHE A 456 30.52 -7.49 11.22
N LYS A 457 29.94 -8.39 10.42
CA LYS A 457 30.59 -8.95 9.23
C LYS A 457 31.06 -7.87 8.26
N LYS A 458 30.26 -6.81 8.09
CA LYS A 458 30.66 -5.63 7.32
C LYS A 458 31.82 -4.83 7.93
N VAL A 459 31.90 -4.75 9.27
CA VAL A 459 33.02 -4.08 9.98
C VAL A 459 34.35 -4.80 9.74
N ILE A 460 34.32 -6.14 9.69
CA ILE A 460 35.51 -6.98 9.51
C ILE A 460 35.78 -7.34 8.03
N GLY A 461 34.99 -6.79 7.09
CA GLY A 461 35.19 -6.98 5.66
C GLY A 461 34.77 -8.35 5.10
N LEU A 462 33.92 -9.10 5.80
CA LEU A 462 33.37 -10.37 5.30
C LEU A 462 32.12 -10.13 4.41
N PRO A 463 31.96 -10.89 3.30
CA PRO A 463 30.85 -10.71 2.35
C PRO A 463 29.47 -11.12 2.90
N ASP A 464 28.42 -10.49 2.35
CA ASP A 464 27.00 -10.68 2.73
C ASP A 464 26.50 -12.14 2.51
N LEU A 465 25.89 -12.74 3.55
CA LEU A 465 25.37 -14.12 3.53
C LEU A 465 24.02 -14.29 2.81
N GLN A 466 23.30 -13.22 2.44
CA GLN A 466 22.03 -13.33 1.70
C GLN A 466 22.16 -14.06 0.35
N LYS A 467 23.37 -14.14 -0.22
CA LYS A 467 23.62 -14.94 -1.44
C LYS A 467 23.75 -16.45 -1.19
N ASN A 468 24.12 -16.89 0.02
CA ASN A 468 24.31 -18.31 0.33
C ASN A 468 23.12 -18.94 1.07
N TYR A 469 22.33 -18.15 1.82
CA TYR A 469 21.13 -18.66 2.48
C TYR A 469 20.04 -19.09 1.48
N ASN A 470 19.86 -18.34 0.39
CA ASN A 470 18.95 -18.72 -0.72
C ASN A 470 19.47 -19.88 -1.57
N LYS A 471 20.77 -20.21 -1.50
CA LYS A 471 21.37 -21.32 -2.24
C LYS A 471 21.24 -22.64 -1.47
N ASN A 472 21.30 -22.60 -0.15
CA ASN A 472 21.19 -23.80 0.69
C ASN A 472 19.75 -24.15 1.10
N HIS A 473 18.79 -23.21 1.05
CA HIS A 473 17.37 -23.57 1.22
C HIS A 473 16.71 -24.14 -0.04
N ASN A 474 17.21 -23.81 -1.24
CA ASN A 474 16.74 -24.46 -2.49
C ASN A 474 17.33 -25.87 -2.72
N LEU A 475 18.29 -26.31 -1.90
CA LEU A 475 18.88 -27.65 -1.96
C LEU A 475 18.26 -28.63 -0.94
N LYS A 476 17.30 -28.19 -0.12
CA LYS A 476 16.54 -29.09 0.79
C LYS A 476 15.10 -29.35 0.36
N GLU A 477 14.59 -28.64 -0.65
CA GLU A 477 13.28 -28.92 -1.27
C GLU A 477 13.37 -29.82 -2.51
N SER A 478 14.57 -30.33 -2.86
CA SER A 478 14.75 -31.26 -3.99
C SER A 478 14.99 -32.72 -3.59
N ASP A 479 15.04 -33.05 -2.29
CA ASP A 479 15.24 -34.42 -1.81
C ASP A 479 14.06 -34.98 -0.97
N SER A 480 12.89 -34.37 -1.03
CA SER A 480 11.66 -35.01 -0.55
C SER A 480 10.41 -34.40 -1.20
N LEU A 481 9.75 -35.23 -2.02
CA LEU A 481 8.53 -35.06 -2.83
C LEU A 481 8.73 -34.58 -4.28
#